data_AF-M7ZEJ2-F1
#
_entry.id   AF-M7ZEJ2-F1
#
_cell.length_a   1.000
_cell.length_b   1.000
_cell.length_c   1.000
_cell.angle_alpha   90.00
_cell.angle_beta   90.00
_cell.angle_gamma   90.00
#
_symmetry.space_group_name_H-M   'P 1'
#
loop_
_entity.id
_entity.type
_entity.pdbx_description
1 polymer ?
#
loop_
_entity_poly.entity_id
_entity_poly.type
_entity_poly.pdbx_seq_one_letter_code
_entity_poly.pdbx_strand_id
1 'polypeptide(L)' 'MGFDRKEAAAAAEEEEVKWLKHYSSTESILIVGDGDLSFSWALAIAFCSAENLVATSIDSYG' A
#
# COMPACT_ATOMS: atom_id res chain seq x y z
N MET A 1 18.65 16.18 18.32
CA MET A 1 17.84 15.08 17.77
C MET A 1 17.14 15.59 16.52
N GLY A 2 17.83 15.62 15.39
CA GLY A 2 17.19 15.82 14.10
C GLY A 2 17.06 14.43 13.49
N PHE A 3 15.87 13.82 13.57
CA PHE A 3 15.61 12.59 12.84
C PHE A 3 15.53 12.97 11.36
N ASP A 4 16.59 12.64 10.65
CA ASP A 4 16.73 12.81 9.22
C ASP A 4 15.50 12.24 8.52
N ARG A 5 14.80 13.13 7.85
CA ARG A 5 13.69 12.87 6.93
C ARG A 5 14.26 12.12 5.73
N LYS A 6 14.48 10.82 5.86
CA LYS A 6 15.06 10.02 4.80
C LYS A 6 14.24 8.77 4.54
N GLU A 7 13.11 8.96 3.87
CA GLU A 7 12.61 7.97 2.92
C GLU A 7 11.62 8.62 1.96
N ALA A 8 12.16 9.43 1.05
CA ALA A 8 11.54 9.71 -0.23
C ALA A 8 12.36 8.93 -1.26
N ALA A 9 12.22 7.60 -1.24
CA ALA A 9 12.93 6.70 -2.13
C ALA A 9 11.93 5.76 -2.77
N ALA A 10 11.56 6.11 -4.01
CA ALA A 10 11.28 5.26 -5.15
C ALA A 10 10.33 6.05 -6.05
N ALA A 11 10.90 6.84 -6.95
CA ALA A 11 11.08 6.41 -8.32
C ALA A 11 9.76 6.58 -9.07
N ALA A 12 9.68 7.70 -9.79
CA ALA A 12 8.88 7.80 -10.99
C ALA A 12 9.39 6.72 -11.96
N GLU A 13 8.90 5.50 -11.79
CA GLU A 13 9.00 4.50 -12.83
C GLU A 13 7.78 4.65 -13.73
N GLU A 14 8.05 4.56 -15.02
CA GLU A 14 7.06 4.37 -16.07
C GLU A 14 6.03 3.33 -15.63
N GLU A 15 4.85 3.41 -16.23
CA GLU A 15 3.64 2.61 -16.01
C GLU A 15 3.84 1.09 -16.26
N GLU A 16 4.89 0.48 -15.70
CA GLU A 16 5.10 -0.96 -15.65
C GLU A 16 4.18 -1.53 -14.58
N VAL A 17 3.14 -2.20 -15.06
CA VAL A 17 2.19 -2.94 -14.25
C VAL A 17 2.94 -3.94 -13.38
N LYS A 18 2.97 -3.71 -12.06
CA LYS A 18 3.61 -4.61 -11.10
C LYS A 18 2.64 -5.74 -10.77
N TRP A 19 3.11 -6.97 -10.92
CA TRP A 19 2.34 -8.18 -10.65
C TRP A 19 2.82 -8.85 -9.37
N LEU A 20 1.93 -9.00 -8.41
CA LEU A 20 2.15 -9.71 -7.16
C LEU A 20 1.26 -10.95 -7.10
N LYS A 21 1.75 -12.08 -7.63
CA LYS A 21 1.05 -13.37 -7.76
C LYS A 21 -0.31 -13.25 -8.47
N HIS A 22 -1.35 -12.87 -7.72
CA HIS A 22 -2.73 -12.74 -8.18
C HIS A 22 -3.23 -11.30 -8.21
N TYR A 23 -2.40 -10.34 -7.81
CA TYR A 23 -2.76 -8.93 -7.71
C TYR A 23 -1.92 -8.12 -8.69
N SER A 24 -2.54 -7.16 -9.37
CA SER A 24 -1.88 -6.25 -10.29
C SER A 24 -1.95 -4.83 -9.76
N SER A 25 -0.91 -4.02 -9.96
CA SER A 25 -0.91 -2.61 -9.54
C SER A 25 -1.95 -1.75 -10.28
N THR A 26 -2.51 -2.26 -11.38
CA THR A 26 -3.58 -1.59 -12.15
C THR A 26 -4.99 -1.96 -11.69
N GLU A 27 -5.13 -3.00 -10.87
CA GLU A 27 -6.42 -3.42 -10.36
C GLU A 27 -6.80 -2.61 -9.13
N SER A 28 -8.09 -2.26 -9.02
CA SER A 28 -8.65 -1.63 -7.83
C SER A 28 -8.94 -2.69 -6.77
N ILE A 29 -8.23 -2.64 -5.64
CA ILE A 29 -8.27 -3.63 -4.57
C ILE A 29 -8.94 -3.00 -3.34
N LEU A 30 -10.01 -3.64 -2.84
CA LEU A 30 -10.64 -3.31 -1.55
C LEU A 30 -10.31 -4.38 -0.52
N ILE A 31 -9.69 -3.98 0.57
CA ILE A 31 -9.35 -4.83 1.71
C ILE A 31 -10.33 -4.54 2.85
N VAL A 32 -10.98 -5.60 3.36
CA VAL A 32 -12.00 -5.49 4.41
C VAL A 32 -11.53 -6.20 5.66
N GLY A 33 -11.52 -5.47 6.78
CA GLY A 33 -11.09 -5.99 8.07
C GLY A 33 -9.58 -6.10 8.20
N ASP A 34 -8.81 -5.17 7.64
CA ASP A 34 -7.34 -5.23 7.64
C ASP A 34 -6.69 -5.01 9.01
N GLY A 35 -7.49 -4.89 10.08
CA GLY A 35 -7.01 -4.80 11.45
C GLY A 35 -6.11 -3.59 11.66
N ASP A 36 -4.80 -3.84 11.74
CA ASP A 36 -3.72 -2.87 11.94
C ASP A 36 -3.17 -2.25 10.64
N LEU A 37 -3.79 -2.55 9.50
CA LEU A 37 -3.41 -2.09 8.16
C LEU A 37 -2.09 -2.68 7.62
N SER A 38 -1.51 -3.69 8.28
CA SER A 38 -0.19 -4.23 7.95
C SER A 38 -0.13 -4.94 6.60
N PHE A 39 -1.19 -5.66 6.23
CA PHE A 39 -1.28 -6.33 4.93
C PHE A 39 -1.46 -5.33 3.78
N SER A 40 -2.33 -4.34 3.96
CA SER A 40 -2.49 -3.22 3.02
C SER A 40 -1.19 -2.46 2.80
N TRP A 41 -0.45 -2.20 3.88
CA TRP A 41 0.85 -1.54 3.81
C TRP A 41 1.88 -2.42 3.07
N ALA A 42 2.02 -3.70 3.41
CA ALA A 42 2.91 -4.60 2.66
C ALA A 42 2.59 -4.62 1.14
N LEU A 43 1.31 -4.58 0.77
CA LEU A 43 0.87 -4.56 -0.62
C LEU A 43 1.19 -3.21 -1.31
N ALA A 44 1.04 -2.10 -0.60
CA ALA A 44 1.44 -0.77 -1.08
C ALA A 44 2.97 -0.64 -1.25
N ILE A 45 3.81 -1.26 -0.39
CA ILE A 45 5.27 -1.38 -0.62
C ILE A 45 5.53 -2.11 -1.92
N ALA A 46 4.89 -3.28 -2.06
CA ALA A 46 5.15 -4.17 -3.18
C ALA A 46 4.81 -3.51 -4.52
N PHE A 47 3.72 -2.74 -4.57
CA PHE A 47 3.36 -1.95 -5.74
C PHE A 47 4.10 -0.61 -5.82
N CYS A 48 4.78 -0.20 -4.74
CA CYS A 48 5.35 1.14 -4.59
C CYS A 48 4.32 2.26 -4.84
N SER A 49 3.04 1.93 -4.69
CA SER A 49 1.89 2.80 -4.90
C SER A 49 0.70 2.22 -4.15
N ALA A 50 -0.14 3.11 -3.60
CA ALA A 50 -1.38 2.77 -2.92
C ALA A 50 -2.61 3.37 -3.61
N GLU A 51 -2.45 3.98 -4.79
CA GLU A 51 -3.52 4.72 -5.48
C GLU A 51 -4.75 3.86 -5.79
N ASN A 52 -4.51 2.57 -6.07
CA ASN A 52 -5.55 1.60 -6.41
C ASN A 52 -5.95 0.69 -5.23
N LEU A 53 -5.55 1.04 -4.00
CA LEU A 53 -5.73 0.19 -2.82
C LEU A 53 -6.53 0.93 -1.74
N VAL A 54 -7.70 0.38 -1.41
CA VAL A 54 -8.57 0.89 -0.35
C VAL A 54 -8.62 -0.12 0.78
N ALA A 55 -8.15 0.28 1.96
CA ALA A 55 -8.17 -0.56 3.15
C ALA A 55 -9.23 -0.09 4.14
N THR A 56 -10.01 -1.02 4.67
CA THR A 56 -11.01 -0.76 5.70
C THR A 56 -10.75 -1.67 6.89
N SER A 57 -10.82 -1.10 8.08
CA SER A 57 -10.74 -1.81 9.35
C SER A 57 -11.91 -1.39 10.23
N ILE A 58 -12.35 -2.28 11.10
CA ILE A 58 -13.38 -1.98 12.08
C ILE A 58 -12.69 -1.26 13.25
N ASP A 59 -12.86 0.06 13.31
CA ASP A 59 -12.51 0.82 14.51
C ASP A 59 -13.62 0.58 15.54
N SER A 60 -13.44 -0.45 16.36
CA SER A 60 -14.32 -0.68 17.50
C SER A 60 -14.07 0.44 18.51
N TYR A 61 -14.91 1.48 18.47
CA TYR A 61 -14.97 2.54 19.47
C TYR A 61 -15.12 1.91 20.86
N GLY A 62 -14.06 2.01 21.67
CA GLY A 62 -14.09 1.73 23.11
C GLY A 62 -14.65 2.90 23.90
#